data_AF-A0ABD5SUK8-F1
#
_entry.id   AF-A0ABD5SUK8-F1
#
_cell.length_a   1.000
_cell.length_b   1.000
_cell.length_c   1.000
_cell.angle_alpha   90.00
_cell.angle_beta   90.00
_cell.angle_gamma   90.00
#
_symmetry.space_group_name_H-M   'P 1'
#
loop_
_entity.id
_entity.type
_entity.pdbx_description
1 polymer ?
#
loop_
_entity_poly.entity_id
_entity_poly.type
_entity_poly.pdbx_seq_one_letter_code
_entity_poly.pdbx_strand_id
1 'polypeptide(L)'
;MKVVVSIGGSVLVPEPGGDRVAEHAAVIEELIAEGCRIGAVVGGGGVAREYISAARELGANEIELDQLGIDVTRLNARLLIAALSEESVTAPALDYEDASEALRRDDICV
;
A
#
# COMPACT_ATOMS: atom_id res chain seq x y z
N MET A 1 11.59 -17.35 -2.87
CA MET A 1 12.44 -16.16 -3.17
C MET A 1 11.97 -14.98 -2.30
N LYS A 2 12.70 -13.86 -2.17
CA LYS A 2 12.17 -12.62 -1.54
C LYS A 2 12.07 -11.53 -2.61
N VAL A 3 10.91 -10.89 -2.73
CA VAL A 3 10.65 -9.87 -3.75
C VAL A 3 9.95 -8.67 -3.10
N VAL A 4 10.33 -7.46 -3.50
CA VAL A 4 9.64 -6.24 -3.13
C VAL A 4 8.97 -5.65 -4.37
N VAL A 5 7.67 -5.41 -4.29
CA VAL A 5 6.87 -4.82 -5.38
C VAL A 5 6.45 -3.41 -4.96
N SER A 6 7.01 -2.41 -5.63
CA SER A 6 6.65 -1.01 -5.42
C SER A 6 5.59 -0.57 -6.41
N ILE A 7 4.36 -0.41 -5.95
CA ILE A 7 3.19 -0.08 -6.77
C ILE A 7 2.87 1.41 -6.62
N GLY A 8 2.93 2.13 -7.74
CA GLY A 8 2.56 3.55 -7.76
C GLY A 8 1.08 3.74 -7.43
N GLY A 9 0.76 4.67 -6.53
CA GLY A 9 -0.64 4.92 -6.13
C GLY A 9 -1.55 5.31 -7.29
N SER A 10 -1.06 6.07 -8.28
CA SER A 10 -1.84 6.40 -9.48
C SER A 10 -2.08 5.19 -10.41
N VAL A 11 -1.32 4.11 -10.23
CA VAL A 11 -1.48 2.85 -10.98
C VAL A 11 -2.47 1.95 -10.25
N LEU A 12 -2.30 1.78 -8.94
CA LEU A 12 -3.17 0.95 -8.11
C LEU A 12 -4.58 1.56 -7.97
N VAL A 13 -4.64 2.86 -7.65
CA VAL A 13 -5.87 3.62 -7.38
C VAL A 13 -5.84 4.92 -8.19
N PRO A 14 -6.00 4.85 -9.54
CA PRO A 14 -6.10 6.06 -10.36
C PRO A 14 -7.31 6.92 -9.94
N GLU A 15 -8.41 6.23 -9.63
CA GLU A 15 -9.62 6.74 -8.98
C GLU A 15 -10.06 5.64 -7.98
N PRO A 16 -10.74 5.99 -6.88
CA PRO A 16 -11.22 5.00 -5.92
C PRO A 16 -12.13 3.95 -6.59
N GLY A 17 -11.66 2.70 -6.62
CA GLY A 17 -12.34 1.58 -7.26
C GLY A 17 -11.63 0.25 -6.97
N GLY A 18 -12.33 -0.86 -7.12
CA GLY A 18 -11.84 -2.19 -6.72
C GLY A 18 -11.08 -2.96 -7.81
N ASP A 19 -11.44 -2.77 -9.09
CA ASP A 19 -11.02 -3.67 -10.17
C ASP A 19 -9.49 -3.77 -10.31
N ARG A 20 -8.80 -2.64 -10.42
CA ARG A 20 -7.33 -2.64 -10.51
C ARG A 20 -6.67 -3.20 -9.25
N VAL A 21 -7.25 -2.92 -8.09
CA VAL A 21 -6.69 -3.41 -6.82
C VAL A 21 -6.77 -4.93 -6.77
N ALA A 22 -7.91 -5.50 -7.18
CA ALA A 22 -8.11 -6.93 -7.28
C ALA A 22 -7.16 -7.58 -8.30
N GLU A 23 -6.95 -6.95 -9.47
CA GLU A 23 -5.97 -7.44 -10.46
C GLU A 23 -4.54 -7.48 -9.89
N HIS A 24 -4.12 -6.47 -9.14
CA HIS A 24 -2.79 -6.45 -8.51
C HIS A 24 -2.69 -7.47 -7.37
N ALA A 25 -3.76 -7.62 -6.58
CA ALA A 25 -3.82 -8.63 -5.52
C ALA A 25 -3.67 -10.04 -6.10
N ALA A 26 -4.39 -10.36 -7.19
CA ALA A 26 -4.29 -11.66 -7.87
C ALA A 26 -2.85 -11.97 -8.33
N VAL A 27 -2.14 -10.99 -8.92
CA VAL A 27 -0.74 -11.19 -9.32
C VAL A 27 0.17 -11.42 -8.11
N ILE A 28 -0.07 -10.72 -7.01
CA ILE A 28 0.70 -10.93 -5.77
C ILE A 28 0.45 -12.34 -5.22
N GLU A 29 -0.80 -12.80 -5.20
CA GLU A 29 -1.16 -14.16 -4.77
C GLU A 29 -0.55 -15.25 -5.65
N GLU A 30 -0.51 -15.05 -6.97
CA GLU A 30 0.18 -15.94 -7.91
C GLU A 30 1.66 -16.07 -7.56
N LEU A 31 2.35 -14.95 -7.30
CA LEU A 31 3.77 -14.97 -6.90
C LEU A 31 3.98 -15.68 -5.56
N ILE A 32 3.07 -15.53 -4.60
CA ILE A 32 3.11 -16.25 -3.32
C ILE A 32 2.93 -17.75 -3.54
N ALA A 33 1.97 -18.16 -4.38
CA ALA A 33 1.74 -19.55 -4.73
C ALA A 33 2.96 -20.20 -5.41
N GLU A 34 3.79 -19.42 -6.11
CA GLU A 34 5.08 -19.84 -6.66
C GLU A 34 6.23 -19.91 -5.63
N GLY A 35 5.96 -19.63 -4.35
CA GLY A 35 6.93 -19.68 -3.26
C GLY A 35 7.76 -18.39 -3.09
N CYS A 36 7.24 -17.25 -3.54
CA CYS A 36 7.81 -15.95 -3.22
C CYS A 36 7.28 -15.43 -1.88
N ARG A 37 8.18 -14.82 -1.10
CA ARG A 37 7.81 -13.93 0.01
C ARG A 37 7.79 -12.50 -0.51
N ILE A 38 6.65 -11.83 -0.38
CA ILE A 38 6.37 -10.56 -1.03
C ILE A 38 6.28 -9.42 -0.02
N GLY A 39 7.08 -8.38 -0.22
CA GLY A 39 6.83 -7.06 0.38
C GLY A 39 6.19 -6.15 -0.66
N ALA A 40 4.94 -5.74 -0.46
CA ALA A 40 4.29 -4.74 -1.29
C ALA A 40 4.49 -3.35 -0.67
N VAL A 41 4.72 -2.33 -1.51
CA VAL A 41 4.75 -0.93 -1.08
C VAL A 41 3.81 -0.16 -2.00
N VAL A 42 2.90 0.60 -1.41
CA VAL A 42 1.85 1.31 -2.16
C VAL A 42 2.05 2.83 -2.06
N GLY A 43 1.99 3.52 -3.19
CA GLY A 43 2.06 4.99 -3.24
C GLY A 43 0.72 5.70 -3.01
N GLY A 44 0.75 7.01 -2.80
CA GLY A 44 -0.45 7.83 -2.51
C GLY A 44 -1.28 8.27 -3.74
N GLY A 45 -0.67 8.36 -4.92
CA GLY A 45 -1.41 8.58 -6.17
C GLY A 45 -2.07 9.97 -6.30
N GLY A 46 -3.16 10.02 -7.07
CA GLY A 46 -3.94 11.25 -7.32
C GLY A 46 -4.55 11.80 -6.03
N VAL A 47 -5.18 10.92 -5.25
CA VAL A 47 -5.81 11.25 -3.97
C VAL A 47 -4.84 11.95 -3.02
N ALA A 48 -3.59 11.47 -2.91
CA ALA A 48 -2.60 12.14 -2.06
C ALA A 48 -2.31 13.57 -2.52
N ARG A 49 -2.17 13.78 -3.84
CA ARG A 49 -1.93 15.13 -4.39
C ARG A 49 -3.10 16.07 -4.13
N GLU A 50 -4.34 15.58 -4.23
CA GLU A 50 -5.55 16.36 -3.94
C GLU A 50 -5.59 16.81 -2.48
N TYR A 51 -5.38 15.88 -1.54
CA TYR A 51 -5.36 16.18 -0.10
C TYR A 51 -4.21 17.12 0.28
N ILE A 52 -3.02 16.89 -0.25
CA ILE A 52 -1.86 17.77 -0.04
C ILE A 52 -2.14 19.17 -0.56
N SER A 53 -2.75 19.30 -1.74
CA SER A 53 -3.06 20.61 -2.33
C SER A 53 -4.10 21.35 -1.50
N ALA A 54 -5.18 20.68 -1.09
CA ALA A 54 -6.21 21.25 -0.23
C ALA A 54 -5.64 21.71 1.12
N ALA A 55 -4.80 20.89 1.78
CA ALA A 55 -4.20 21.28 3.05
C ALA A 55 -3.21 22.44 2.91
N ARG A 56 -2.46 22.50 1.81
CA ARG A 56 -1.57 23.63 1.53
C ARG A 56 -2.34 24.94 1.36
N GLU A 57 -3.49 24.91 0.70
CA GLU A 57 -4.38 26.08 0.58
C GLU A 57 -4.92 26.55 1.94
N LEU A 58 -5.06 25.63 2.90
CA LEU A 58 -5.44 25.91 4.28
C LEU A 58 -4.28 26.40 5.17
N GLY A 59 -3.06 26.48 4.63
CA GLY A 59 -1.88 26.97 5.35
C GLY A 59 -1.13 25.92 6.16
N ALA A 60 -1.35 24.62 5.88
CA ALA A 60 -0.58 23.54 6.49
C ALA A 60 0.91 23.64 6.12
N ASN A 61 1.78 23.26 7.06
CA ASN A 61 3.22 23.22 6.85
C ASN A 61 3.66 21.90 6.19
N GLU A 62 4.89 21.84 5.66
CA GLU A 62 5.37 20.69 4.88
C GLU A 62 5.35 19.36 5.66
N ILE A 63 5.51 19.37 7.00
CA ILE A 63 5.41 18.14 7.81
C ILE A 63 3.97 17.62 7.81
N GLU A 64 2.98 18.52 7.91
CA GLU A 64 1.56 18.16 7.84
C GLU A 64 1.18 17.63 6.45
N LEU A 65 1.76 18.21 5.39
CA LEU A 65 1.56 17.76 4.01
C LEU A 65 2.14 16.36 3.78
N ASP A 66 3.36 16.10 4.26
CA ASP A 66 3.97 14.77 4.19
C ASP A 66 3.15 13.74 4.96
N GLN A 67 2.63 14.10 6.13
CA GLN A 67 1.77 13.21 6.92
C GLN A 67 0.49 12.83 6.17
N LEU A 68 -0.16 13.80 5.51
CA LEU A 68 -1.32 13.50 4.65
C LEU A 68 -0.96 12.59 3.48
N GLY A 69 0.20 12.80 2.86
CA GLY A 69 0.72 11.92 1.81
C GLY A 69 0.88 10.48 2.29
N ILE A 70 1.50 10.30 3.47
CA ILE A 70 1.69 9.00 4.13
C ILE A 70 0.35 8.37 4.53
N ASP A 71 -0.60 9.15 5.04
CA ASP A 71 -1.91 8.62 5.42
C ASP A 71 -2.67 8.08 4.22
N VAL A 72 -2.57 8.75 3.07
CA VAL A 72 -3.17 8.26 1.82
C VAL A 72 -2.43 7.03 1.27
N THR A 73 -1.10 6.94 1.39
CA THR A 73 -0.38 5.72 0.98
C THR A 73 -0.85 4.52 1.79
N ARG A 74 -1.02 4.70 3.11
CA ARG A 74 -1.54 3.68 4.03
C ARG A 74 -3.00 3.35 3.76
N LEU A 75 -3.81 4.32 3.35
CA LEU A 75 -5.19 4.08 2.94
C LEU A 75 -5.25 3.18 1.69
N ASN A 76 -4.41 3.46 0.69
CA ASN A 76 -4.31 2.63 -0.51
C ASN A 76 -3.75 1.22 -0.17
N ALA A 77 -2.78 1.12 0.73
CA ALA A 77 -2.27 -0.16 1.23
C ALA A 77 -3.38 -0.99 1.90
N ARG A 78 -4.24 -0.37 2.72
CA ARG A 78 -5.41 -1.04 3.31
C ARG A 78 -6.39 -1.55 2.27
N LEU A 79 -6.57 -0.80 1.17
CA LEU A 79 -7.43 -1.24 0.07
C LEU A 79 -6.84 -2.47 -0.63
N LEU A 80 -5.51 -2.52 -0.83
CA LEU A 80 -4.83 -3.70 -1.34
C LEU A 80 -4.99 -4.90 -0.39
N ILE A 81 -4.80 -4.70 0.91
CA ILE A 81 -5.03 -5.74 1.93
C ILE A 81 -6.45 -6.29 1.87
N ALA A 82 -7.46 -5.43 1.72
CA ALA A 82 -8.84 -5.85 1.62
C ALA A 82 -9.16 -6.68 0.35
N ALA A 83 -8.31 -6.58 -0.68
CA ALA A 83 -8.44 -7.37 -1.91
C ALA A 83 -7.63 -8.68 -1.87
N LEU A 84 -6.72 -8.83 -0.91
CA LEU A 84 -5.96 -10.07 -0.70
C LEU A 84 -6.81 -11.08 0.07
N SER A 85 -6.71 -12.34 -0.33
CA SER A 85 -7.39 -13.48 0.32
C SER A 85 -6.67 -13.96 1.59
N GLU A 86 -5.52 -13.38 1.89
CA GLU A 86 -4.65 -13.76 3.00
C GLU A 86 -5.12 -13.15 4.32
N GLU A 87 -5.69 -13.98 5.20
CA GLU A 87 -6.28 -13.53 6.47
C GLU A 87 -5.24 -13.05 7.50
N SER A 88 -3.96 -13.40 7.33
CA SER A 88 -2.90 -12.99 8.26
C SER A 88 -2.53 -11.51 8.16
N VAL A 89 -2.71 -10.87 6.99
CA VAL A 89 -2.39 -9.46 6.82
C VAL A 89 -3.59 -8.59 7.18
N THR A 90 -3.55 -7.99 8.36
CA THR A 90 -4.67 -7.17 8.87
C THR A 90 -4.44 -5.66 8.75
N ALA A 91 -3.18 -5.23 8.59
CA ALA A 91 -2.81 -3.82 8.52
C ALA A 91 -1.47 -3.62 7.79
N PRO A 92 -1.23 -2.44 7.18
CA PRO A 92 0.06 -2.12 6.60
C PRO A 92 1.14 -1.99 7.69
N ALA A 93 2.36 -2.43 7.40
CA ALA A 93 3.52 -2.18 8.25
C ALA A 93 3.82 -0.68 8.32
N LEU A 94 4.20 -0.19 9.51
CA LEU A 94 4.45 1.24 9.71
C LEU A 94 5.94 1.59 9.64
N ASP A 95 6.80 0.59 9.82
CA ASP A 95 8.26 0.69 9.74
C ASP A 95 8.90 -0.62 9.24
N TYR A 96 10.23 -0.62 9.15
CA TYR A 96 10.98 -1.76 8.64
C TYR A 96 11.05 -2.95 9.61
N GLU A 97 10.91 -2.71 10.92
CA GLU A 97 10.92 -3.78 11.92
C GLU A 97 9.63 -4.57 11.81
N ASP A 98 8.48 -3.87 11.81
CA ASP A 98 7.16 -4.44 11.57
C ASP A 98 7.12 -5.24 10.26
N ALA A 99 7.65 -4.65 9.17
CA ALA A 99 7.68 -5.30 7.87
C ALA A 99 8.58 -6.56 7.88
N SER A 100 9.69 -6.54 8.63
CA SER A 100 10.57 -7.69 8.77
C SER A 100 9.90 -8.82 9.54
N GLU A 101 9.14 -8.50 10.58
CA GLU A 101 8.41 -9.48 11.38
C GLU A 101 7.27 -10.13 10.60
N ALA A 102 6.47 -9.32 9.88
CA ALA A 102 5.42 -9.82 9.00
C ALA A 102 5.98 -10.79 7.95
N LEU A 103 7.04 -10.41 7.21
CA LEU A 103 7.68 -11.28 6.20
C LEU A 103 8.33 -12.56 6.75
N ARG A 104 8.52 -12.67 8.07
CA ARG A 104 9.02 -13.90 8.71
C ARG A 104 7.89 -14.83 9.13
N ARG A 105 6.74 -14.27 9.50
CA ARG A 105 5.56 -15.01 9.95
C ARG A 105 4.70 -15.45 8.77
N ASP A 106 4.54 -14.55 7.82
CA ASP A 106 3.61 -14.66 6.70
C ASP A 106 4.38 -14.60 5.38
N ASP A 107 3.75 -15.05 4.29
CA ASP A 107 4.36 -14.98 2.96
C ASP A 107 4.23 -13.58 2.32
N ILE A 108 3.50 -12.66 2.96
CA ILE A 108 3.28 -11.30 2.48
C ILE A 108 3.29 -10.25 3.58
N CYS A 109 3.85 -9.08 3.26
CA CYS A 109 3.72 -7.84 4.00
C CYS A 109 3.32 -6.71 3.04
N VAL A 110 2.47 -5.79 3.48
CA VAL A 110 2.06 -4.59 2.72
C VAL A 110 2.40 -3.33 3.50
#